data_AF-A0AA39Y1I7-F1
#
_entry.id   AF-A0AA39Y1I7-F1
#
_cell.length_a   1.000
_cell.length_b   1.000
_cell.length_c   1.000
_cell.angle_alpha   90.00
_cell.angle_beta   90.00
_cell.angle_gamma   90.00
#
_symmetry.space_group_name_H-M   'P 1'
#
loop_
_entity.id
_entity.type
_entity.pdbx_description
1 polymer ?
#
loop_
_entity_poly.entity_id
_entity_poly.type
_entity_poly.pdbx_seq_one_letter_code
_entity_poly.pdbx_strand_id
1 'polypeptide(L)'
;MQSVESAEAAGVGARMLDEIEETSLEEILASLRTVLTTATATTNDDGHDDTENASTLTAALPAARVREFPIPRLDGVVQRHFRATQSAPLALTGRYHELLYVLIASLISEPHNKAVSIVDFEGSFELLRLFATAPAAQEGSPTVAKSLSRADFDHVHILRPAPGDAAHIASCIATMEKYMLYAPHCSRSREWWGTVVIGGGLSPAGSSGSGHVSVVTDRKGWMRVERAEVPLFMDATAEGALVDRKNRQRAVEEAGWVGTSPWGSVVFGRGQK
;
A
#
# COMPACT_ATOMS: atom_id res chain seq x y z
N MET A 1 -33.96 -19.19 -25.05
CA MET A 1 -33.24 -18.23 -24.18
C MET A 1 -32.16 -18.93 -23.33
N GLN A 2 -31.41 -19.90 -23.90
CA GLN A 2 -30.38 -20.66 -23.16
C GLN A 2 -29.02 -20.70 -23.87
N SER A 3 -28.88 -19.99 -25.00
CA SER A 3 -27.73 -20.08 -25.89
C SER A 3 -26.80 -18.86 -25.86
N VAL A 4 -27.09 -17.87 -25.01
CA VAL A 4 -26.31 -16.61 -24.95
C VAL A 4 -25.30 -16.62 -23.79
N GLU A 5 -25.60 -17.27 -22.67
CA GLU A 5 -24.70 -17.34 -21.50
C GLU A 5 -23.45 -18.20 -21.72
N SER A 6 -23.49 -19.20 -22.61
CA SER A 6 -22.31 -20.05 -22.88
C SER A 6 -21.22 -19.35 -23.71
N ALA A 7 -21.56 -18.31 -24.48
CA ALA A 7 -20.59 -17.59 -25.32
C ALA A 7 -19.74 -16.60 -24.49
N GLU A 8 -20.33 -15.94 -23.49
CA GLU A 8 -19.59 -15.04 -22.60
C GLU A 8 -18.67 -15.80 -21.63
N ALA A 9 -19.12 -16.96 -21.12
CA ALA A 9 -18.29 -17.82 -20.28
C ALA A 9 -17.06 -18.39 -21.04
N ALA A 10 -17.21 -18.70 -22.33
CA ALA A 10 -16.11 -19.15 -23.18
C ALA A 10 -15.09 -18.03 -23.48
N GLY A 11 -15.55 -16.79 -23.62
CA GLY A 11 -14.69 -15.62 -23.84
C GLY A 11 -13.87 -15.21 -22.60
N VAL A 12 -14.44 -15.38 -21.40
CA VAL A 12 -13.72 -15.15 -20.13
C VAL A 12 -12.71 -16.26 -19.86
N GLY A 13 -13.03 -17.52 -20.18
CA GLY A 13 -12.10 -18.64 -20.07
C GLY A 13 -10.88 -18.52 -20.99
N ALA A 14 -11.07 -18.03 -22.23
CA ALA A 14 -9.96 -17.83 -23.17
C ALA A 14 -9.00 -16.70 -22.73
N ARG A 15 -9.50 -15.66 -22.02
CA ARG A 15 -8.67 -14.58 -21.49
C ARG A 15 -7.96 -14.92 -20.17
N MET A 16 -8.53 -15.80 -19.36
CA MET A 16 -7.85 -16.33 -18.17
C MET A 16 -6.72 -17.32 -18.49
N LEU A 17 -6.73 -17.94 -19.68
CA LEU A 17 -5.70 -18.89 -20.09
C LEU A 17 -4.57 -18.25 -20.91
N ASP A 18 -4.78 -17.05 -21.49
CA ASP A 18 -3.72 -16.30 -22.21
C ASP A 18 -2.75 -15.58 -21.25
N GLU A 19 -3.10 -15.47 -19.96
CA GLU A 19 -2.26 -14.88 -18.89
C GLU A 19 -1.46 -15.90 -18.07
N ILE A 20 -1.61 -17.21 -18.35
CA ILE A 20 -0.81 -18.25 -17.71
C ILE A 20 0.45 -18.43 -18.55
N GLU A 21 1.48 -17.64 -18.28
CA GLU A 21 2.83 -18.00 -18.72
C GLU A 21 3.15 -19.39 -18.14
N GLU A 22 3.35 -20.37 -19.02
CA GLU A 22 3.71 -21.75 -18.69
C GLU A 22 5.08 -21.77 -18.00
N THR A 23 5.11 -21.49 -16.70
CA THR A 23 6.29 -21.78 -15.87
C THR A 23 6.51 -23.29 -15.93
N SER A 24 7.65 -23.69 -16.50
CA SER A 24 7.96 -25.10 -16.71
C SER A 24 7.97 -25.82 -15.35
N LEU A 25 7.38 -27.01 -15.31
CA LEU A 25 7.42 -27.90 -14.15
C LEU A 25 8.87 -28.17 -13.70
N GLU A 26 9.83 -28.15 -14.62
CA GLU A 26 11.25 -28.29 -14.29
C GLU A 26 11.79 -27.12 -13.48
N GLU A 27 11.29 -25.91 -13.72
CA GLU A 27 11.68 -24.69 -13.02
C GLU A 27 11.12 -24.67 -11.60
N ILE A 28 9.87 -25.11 -11.43
CA ILE A 28 9.23 -25.29 -10.11
C ILE A 28 9.95 -26.38 -9.31
N LEU A 29 10.29 -27.51 -9.93
CA LEU A 29 11.01 -28.61 -9.28
C LEU A 29 12.46 -28.24 -8.96
N ALA A 30 13.13 -27.44 -9.79
CA ALA A 30 14.46 -26.91 -9.52
C ALA A 30 14.45 -25.99 -8.30
N SER A 31 13.43 -25.13 -8.19
CA SER A 31 13.26 -24.21 -7.06
C SER A 31 12.91 -24.95 -5.75
N LEU A 32 12.09 -26.01 -5.81
CA LEU A 32 11.76 -26.81 -4.63
C LEU A 32 12.97 -27.62 -4.13
N ARG A 33 13.77 -28.17 -5.05
CA ARG A 33 14.98 -28.93 -4.70
C ARG A 33 16.05 -28.06 -4.05
N THR A 34 16.22 -26.82 -4.50
CA THR A 34 17.17 -25.86 -3.90
C THR A 34 16.76 -25.45 -2.49
N VAL A 35 15.46 -25.24 -2.24
CA VAL A 35 14.94 -24.96 -0.89
C VAL A 35 15.15 -26.17 0.03
N LEU A 36 14.90 -27.39 -0.45
CA LEU A 36 15.08 -28.60 0.35
C LEU A 36 16.55 -28.87 0.68
N THR A 37 17.49 -28.67 -0.27
CA THR A 37 18.92 -28.85 -0.01
C THR A 37 19.48 -27.79 0.94
N THR A 38 18.96 -26.56 0.89
CA THR A 38 19.34 -25.49 1.82
C THR A 38 18.80 -25.77 3.23
N ALA A 39 17.58 -26.31 3.35
CA ALA A 39 17.03 -26.74 4.64
C ALA A 39 17.82 -27.90 5.26
N THR A 40 18.32 -28.83 4.45
CA THR A 40 19.18 -29.94 4.94
C THR A 40 20.60 -29.50 5.27
N ALA A 41 21.12 -28.46 4.62
CA ALA A 41 22.44 -27.90 4.91
C ALA A 41 22.49 -27.12 6.24
N THR A 42 21.34 -26.65 6.75
CA THR A 42 21.28 -25.97 8.07
C THR A 42 21.22 -26.92 9.27
N THR A 43 21.13 -28.24 9.06
CA THR A 43 21.01 -29.21 10.17
C THR A 43 22.28 -29.98 10.52
N ASN A 44 23.35 -29.87 9.73
CA ASN A 44 24.65 -30.44 10.06
C ASN A 44 25.73 -29.44 9.63
N ASP A 45 26.50 -28.84 10.54
CA ASP A 45 27.90 -29.25 10.72
C ASP A 45 28.63 -28.46 11.82
N ASP A 46 29.39 -29.20 12.62
CA ASP A 46 30.47 -28.72 13.47
C ASP A 46 31.74 -28.60 12.59
N GLY A 47 32.30 -27.39 12.50
CA GLY A 47 33.75 -27.23 12.33
C GLY A 47 34.37 -27.15 10.93
N HIS A 48 35.15 -26.06 10.77
CA HIS A 48 36.43 -25.93 10.05
C HIS A 48 36.46 -25.50 8.57
N ASP A 49 37.13 -24.34 8.40
CA ASP A 49 37.97 -23.81 7.30
C ASP A 49 37.83 -24.36 5.87
N ASP A 50 37.51 -23.48 4.91
CA ASP A 50 38.53 -22.92 3.98
C ASP A 50 37.89 -21.99 2.92
N THR A 51 38.76 -21.18 2.32
CA THR A 51 38.52 -20.03 1.45
C THR A 51 38.11 -20.44 0.02
N GLU A 52 37.16 -19.72 -0.60
CA GLU A 52 37.19 -19.16 -1.99
C GLU A 52 35.82 -19.10 -2.73
N ASN A 53 35.56 -17.90 -3.28
CA ASN A 53 34.92 -17.58 -4.56
C ASN A 53 33.43 -17.90 -4.84
N ALA A 54 32.66 -16.81 -4.73
CA ALA A 54 31.85 -16.22 -5.79
C ALA A 54 30.47 -16.80 -6.15
N SER A 55 29.56 -15.84 -6.38
CA SER A 55 28.34 -15.90 -7.17
C SER A 55 27.07 -16.36 -6.46
N THR A 56 26.55 -15.44 -5.65
CA THR A 56 25.24 -14.80 -5.85
C THR A 56 24.36 -15.43 -6.94
N LEU A 57 23.40 -16.26 -6.54
CA LEU A 57 22.24 -16.58 -7.37
C LEU A 57 20.99 -16.47 -6.51
N THR A 58 20.52 -15.23 -6.42
CA THR A 58 19.22 -14.82 -5.87
C THR A 58 18.12 -15.53 -6.65
N ALA A 59 17.64 -16.67 -6.13
CA ALA A 59 16.50 -17.37 -6.71
C ALA A 59 15.26 -16.47 -6.63
N ALA A 60 14.67 -16.19 -7.79
CA ALA A 60 13.54 -15.28 -7.96
C ALA A 60 12.31 -15.82 -7.21
N LEU A 61 12.09 -15.27 -6.01
CA LEU A 61 10.76 -15.10 -5.43
C LEU A 61 9.85 -14.50 -6.51
N PRO A 62 8.54 -14.84 -6.58
CA PRO A 62 7.63 -14.21 -7.53
C PRO A 62 7.83 -12.70 -7.44
N ALA A 63 8.30 -12.10 -8.54
CA ALA A 63 8.82 -10.74 -8.53
C ALA A 63 7.78 -9.84 -7.89
N ALA A 64 8.15 -9.20 -6.77
CA ALA A 64 7.25 -8.35 -6.02
C ALA A 64 6.78 -7.24 -6.97
N ARG A 65 5.52 -7.32 -7.45
CA ARG A 65 5.01 -6.35 -8.42
C ARG A 65 4.68 -5.07 -7.68
N VAL A 66 5.23 -3.95 -8.14
CA VAL A 66 4.83 -2.63 -7.65
C VAL A 66 3.40 -2.38 -8.10
N ARG A 67 2.53 -2.06 -7.14
CA ARG A 67 1.18 -1.59 -7.44
C ARG A 67 1.24 -0.15 -7.93
N GLU A 68 0.40 0.17 -8.90
CA GLU A 68 0.21 1.54 -9.35
C GLU A 68 -0.54 2.34 -8.28
N PHE A 69 0.01 3.50 -7.91
CA PHE A 69 -0.61 4.43 -6.97
C PHE A 69 -1.39 5.52 -7.73
N PRO A 70 -2.63 5.85 -7.31
CA PRO A 70 -3.48 6.83 -8.00
C PRO A 70 -2.99 8.28 -7.87
N ILE A 71 -1.90 8.51 -7.14
CA ILE A 71 -1.28 9.82 -6.93
C ILE A 71 0.01 9.82 -7.75
N PRO A 72 0.07 10.46 -8.94
CA PRO A 72 1.17 10.28 -9.89
C PRO A 72 2.56 10.60 -9.30
N ARG A 73 2.64 11.64 -8.47
CA ARG A 73 3.88 12.01 -7.77
C ARG A 73 4.33 10.95 -6.76
N LEU A 74 3.38 10.34 -6.04
CA LEU A 74 3.66 9.23 -5.12
C LEU A 74 4.10 8.00 -5.89
N ASP A 75 3.39 7.67 -6.97
CA ASP A 75 3.72 6.53 -7.82
C ASP A 75 5.15 6.65 -8.35
N GLY A 76 5.54 7.81 -8.88
CA GLY A 76 6.91 8.06 -9.33
C GLY A 76 7.98 7.96 -8.23
N VAL A 77 7.65 8.25 -6.96
CA VAL A 77 8.58 8.02 -5.83
C VAL A 77 8.66 6.53 -5.48
N VAL A 78 7.52 5.83 -5.42
CA VAL A 78 7.46 4.40 -5.12
C VAL A 78 8.18 3.58 -6.20
N GLN A 79 7.97 3.89 -7.47
CA GLN A 79 8.69 3.23 -8.57
C GLN A 79 10.20 3.42 -8.47
N ARG A 80 10.67 4.61 -8.07
CA ARG A 80 12.11 4.87 -7.86
C ARG A 80 12.67 4.08 -6.68
N HIS A 81 11.93 4.01 -5.57
CA HIS A 81 12.27 3.17 -4.43
C HIS A 81 12.40 1.70 -4.85
N PHE A 82 11.40 1.18 -5.57
CA PHE A 82 11.40 -0.21 -6.01
C PHE A 82 12.58 -0.53 -6.93
N ARG A 83 12.86 0.33 -7.92
CA ARG A 83 14.04 0.15 -8.80
C ARG A 83 15.34 0.06 -8.00
N ALA A 84 15.46 0.82 -6.91
CA ALA A 84 16.67 0.86 -6.09
C ALA A 84 16.77 -0.30 -5.08
N THR A 85 15.66 -0.80 -4.56
CA THR A 85 15.64 -1.70 -3.39
C THR A 85 14.99 -3.06 -3.65
N GLN A 86 14.26 -3.20 -4.75
CA GLN A 86 13.39 -4.34 -5.06
C GLN A 86 12.32 -4.63 -3.99
N SER A 87 12.05 -3.66 -3.10
CA SER A 87 11.03 -3.76 -2.07
C SER A 87 9.74 -3.09 -2.55
N ALA A 88 8.66 -3.89 -2.65
CA ALA A 88 7.39 -3.48 -3.24
C ALA A 88 6.49 -2.60 -2.35
N PRO A 89 6.32 -2.83 -1.03
CA PRO A 89 5.34 -2.06 -0.29
C PRO A 89 5.80 -0.62 -0.01
N LEU A 90 4.85 0.31 -0.09
CA LEU A 90 5.02 1.65 0.44
C LEU A 90 5.05 1.60 1.97
N ALA A 91 6.20 1.92 2.57
CA ALA A 91 6.36 1.89 4.02
C ALA A 91 6.36 3.32 4.58
N LEU A 92 5.31 3.67 5.32
CA LEU A 92 5.07 5.01 5.84
C LEU A 92 5.45 5.13 7.32
N THR A 93 5.96 6.30 7.71
CA THR A 93 6.22 6.69 9.10
C THR A 93 5.79 8.14 9.34
N GLY A 94 5.74 8.59 10.61
CA GLY A 94 5.29 9.94 10.98
C GLY A 94 3.76 10.09 10.99
N ARG A 95 3.23 11.18 10.45
CA ARG A 95 1.78 11.49 10.41
C ARG A 95 1.08 10.83 9.21
N TYR A 96 1.28 9.53 9.05
CA TYR A 96 0.96 8.79 7.84
C TYR A 96 -0.55 8.70 7.53
N HIS A 97 -1.44 8.83 8.53
CA HIS A 97 -2.89 8.76 8.34
C HIS A 97 -3.40 9.71 7.26
N GLU A 98 -2.82 10.90 7.18
CA GLU A 98 -3.22 11.92 6.20
C GLU A 98 -3.02 11.45 4.77
N LEU A 99 -1.89 10.76 4.51
CA LEU A 99 -1.63 10.18 3.21
C LEU A 99 -2.52 8.96 2.96
N LEU A 100 -2.70 8.11 3.97
CA LEU A 100 -3.58 6.94 3.86
C LEU A 100 -5.00 7.34 3.47
N TYR A 101 -5.57 8.37 4.11
CA TYR A 101 -6.92 8.82 3.78
C TYR A 101 -7.00 9.35 2.34
N VAL A 102 -6.04 10.16 1.89
CA VAL A 102 -6.02 10.65 0.51
C VAL A 102 -5.85 9.51 -0.48
N LEU A 103 -4.95 8.57 -0.21
CA LEU A 103 -4.70 7.38 -1.03
C LEU A 103 -5.97 6.53 -1.15
N ILE A 104 -6.56 6.15 -0.03
CA ILE A 104 -7.76 5.30 0.01
C ILE A 104 -8.92 6.01 -0.67
N ALA A 105 -9.15 7.30 -0.39
CA ALA A 105 -10.17 8.09 -1.06
C ALA A 105 -9.98 8.12 -2.58
N SER A 106 -8.73 8.22 -3.05
CA SER A 106 -8.39 8.20 -4.49
C SER A 106 -8.58 6.84 -5.14
N LEU A 107 -8.33 5.76 -4.42
CA LEU A 107 -8.51 4.38 -4.90
C LEU A 107 -9.98 4.02 -5.06
N ILE A 108 -10.82 4.36 -4.07
CA ILE A 108 -12.23 3.94 -4.07
C ILE A 108 -13.14 4.87 -4.89
N SER A 109 -12.69 6.08 -5.21
CA SER A 109 -13.43 7.01 -6.06
C SER A 109 -13.20 6.75 -7.55
N GLU A 110 -14.08 7.30 -8.38
CA GLU A 110 -13.81 7.47 -9.80
C GLU A 110 -12.53 8.30 -10.00
N PRO A 111 -11.65 7.96 -10.96
CA PRO A 111 -11.84 6.93 -11.99
C PRO A 111 -11.40 5.51 -11.58
N HIS A 112 -10.74 5.33 -10.44
CA HIS A 112 -10.05 4.08 -10.11
C HIS A 112 -11.01 2.96 -9.69
N ASN A 113 -12.08 3.29 -8.95
CA ASN A 113 -13.13 2.36 -8.53
C ASN A 113 -12.58 1.02 -8.00
N LYS A 114 -11.57 1.06 -7.13
CA LYS A 114 -10.95 -0.11 -6.53
C LYS A 114 -11.60 -0.49 -5.21
N ALA A 115 -11.32 -1.71 -4.76
CA ALA A 115 -11.57 -2.17 -3.40
C ALA A 115 -10.25 -2.23 -2.62
N VAL A 116 -10.31 -1.88 -1.34
CA VAL A 116 -9.14 -1.82 -0.45
C VAL A 116 -9.43 -2.57 0.84
N SER A 117 -8.48 -3.39 1.27
CA SER A 117 -8.50 -4.03 2.59
C SER A 117 -7.54 -3.33 3.54
N ILE A 118 -7.92 -3.22 4.81
CA ILE A 118 -7.15 -2.57 5.87
C ILE A 118 -7.06 -3.52 7.04
N VAL A 119 -5.86 -3.79 7.52
CA VAL A 119 -5.61 -4.49 8.78
C VAL A 119 -5.04 -3.48 9.76
N ASP A 120 -5.85 -3.09 10.74
CA ASP A 120 -5.54 -2.00 11.68
C ASP A 120 -5.30 -2.54 13.08
N PHE A 121 -4.02 -2.73 13.43
CA PHE A 121 -3.57 -3.19 14.75
C PHE A 121 -3.57 -2.07 15.81
N GLU A 122 -3.64 -0.82 15.39
CA GLU A 122 -3.66 0.33 16.29
C GLU A 122 -5.08 0.75 16.67
N GLY A 123 -6.08 0.33 15.89
CA GLY A 123 -7.46 0.78 16.02
C GLY A 123 -7.65 2.26 15.70
N SER A 124 -6.68 2.87 15.02
CA SER A 124 -6.59 4.32 14.79
C SER A 124 -7.19 4.76 13.45
N PHE A 125 -7.57 3.82 12.58
CA PHE A 125 -8.18 4.14 11.29
C PHE A 125 -9.68 4.43 11.44
N GLU A 126 -10.10 5.64 11.08
CA GLU A 126 -11.48 6.10 11.15
C GLU A 126 -12.11 6.19 9.76
N LEU A 127 -13.03 5.27 9.47
CA LEU A 127 -13.72 5.23 8.17
C LEU A 127 -14.42 6.57 7.86
N LEU A 128 -15.04 7.21 8.85
CA LEU A 128 -15.78 8.47 8.66
C LEU A 128 -14.88 9.62 8.19
N ARG A 129 -13.58 9.57 8.47
CA ARG A 129 -12.64 10.60 8.06
C ARG A 129 -12.42 10.63 6.55
N LEU A 130 -12.71 9.54 5.83
CA LEU A 130 -12.71 9.53 4.38
C LEU A 130 -13.79 10.47 3.80
N PHE A 131 -14.96 10.65 4.43
CA PHE A 131 -15.98 11.60 3.94
C PHE A 131 -15.47 13.04 3.84
N ALA A 132 -14.60 13.43 4.76
CA ALA A 132 -13.99 14.76 4.79
C ALA A 132 -12.76 14.88 3.88
N THR A 133 -12.31 13.77 3.31
CA THR A 133 -11.07 13.69 2.53
C THR A 133 -11.37 13.78 1.05
N ALA A 134 -10.79 14.78 0.39
CA ALA A 134 -10.86 14.88 -1.07
C ALA A 134 -9.87 13.87 -1.70
N PRO A 135 -10.29 13.12 -2.73
CA PRO A 135 -9.38 12.35 -3.57
C PRO A 135 -8.29 13.25 -4.16
N ALA A 136 -7.12 12.68 -4.46
CA ALA A 136 -6.06 13.39 -5.15
C ALA A 136 -6.55 13.86 -6.53
N ALA A 137 -6.28 15.12 -6.86
CA ALA A 137 -6.64 15.64 -8.17
C ALA A 137 -5.81 14.94 -9.25
N GLN A 138 -6.45 14.54 -10.36
CA GLN A 138 -5.72 14.10 -11.54
C GLN A 138 -5.05 15.31 -12.20
N GLU A 139 -3.73 15.22 -12.41
CA GLU A 139 -3.01 16.19 -13.23
C GLU A 139 -3.59 16.15 -14.66
N GLY A 140 -4.21 17.25 -15.11
CA GLY A 140 -4.69 17.40 -16.49
C GLY A 140 -6.18 17.18 -16.75
N SER A 141 -6.99 16.81 -15.74
CA SER A 141 -8.46 16.77 -15.90
C SER A 141 -9.14 17.98 -15.25
N PRO A 142 -9.98 18.75 -15.97
CA PRO A 142 -10.75 19.86 -15.40
C PRO A 142 -11.90 19.40 -14.51
N THR A 143 -12.10 18.09 -14.34
CA THR A 143 -13.13 17.53 -13.47
C THR A 143 -12.70 17.64 -12.01
N VAL A 144 -13.40 18.48 -11.25
CA VAL A 144 -13.32 18.51 -9.78
C VAL A 144 -13.50 17.08 -9.27
N ALA A 145 -12.52 16.56 -8.51
CA ALA A 145 -12.60 15.23 -7.93
C ALA A 145 -13.92 15.08 -7.17
N LYS A 146 -14.74 14.13 -7.62
CA LYS A 146 -16.06 13.89 -7.04
C LYS A 146 -15.91 13.45 -5.60
N SER A 147 -16.67 14.06 -4.69
CA SER A 147 -16.68 13.65 -3.29
C SER A 147 -17.18 12.21 -3.17
N LEU A 148 -16.65 11.48 -2.18
CA LEU A 148 -17.02 10.10 -1.92
C LEU A 148 -18.52 9.97 -1.63
N SER A 149 -19.14 8.99 -2.27
CA SER A 149 -20.52 8.59 -2.00
C SER A 149 -20.55 7.54 -0.90
N ARG A 150 -21.72 7.34 -0.28
CA ARG A 150 -21.90 6.27 0.72
C ARG A 150 -21.60 4.88 0.14
N ALA A 151 -21.87 4.65 -1.15
CA ALA A 151 -21.61 3.38 -1.81
C ALA A 151 -20.11 3.07 -1.93
N ASP A 152 -19.25 4.08 -1.96
CA ASP A 152 -17.79 3.86 -2.06
C ASP A 152 -17.21 3.19 -0.81
N PHE A 153 -17.88 3.34 0.34
CA PHE A 153 -17.47 2.75 1.60
C PHE A 153 -17.74 1.25 1.69
N ASP A 154 -18.66 0.71 0.89
CA ASP A 154 -18.90 -0.73 0.78
C ASP A 154 -17.68 -1.47 0.20
N HIS A 155 -16.69 -0.70 -0.28
CA HIS A 155 -15.46 -1.17 -0.89
C HIS A 155 -14.20 -1.01 -0.04
N VAL A 156 -14.35 -0.58 1.22
CA VAL A 156 -13.28 -0.53 2.22
C VAL A 156 -13.56 -1.59 3.29
N HIS A 157 -12.70 -2.62 3.36
CA HIS A 157 -12.85 -3.73 4.30
C HIS A 157 -11.82 -3.62 5.42
N ILE A 158 -12.25 -3.52 6.67
CA ILE A 158 -11.36 -3.28 7.81
C ILE A 158 -11.39 -4.46 8.78
N LEU A 159 -10.22 -5.02 9.07
CA LEU A 159 -10.00 -5.97 10.16
C LEU A 159 -9.24 -5.27 11.27
N ARG A 160 -9.76 -5.29 12.50
CA ARG A 160 -9.11 -4.72 13.69
C ARG A 160 -8.74 -5.83 14.68
N PRO A 161 -7.61 -6.51 14.48
CA PRO A 161 -7.15 -7.54 15.40
C PRO A 161 -6.50 -6.90 16.64
N ALA A 162 -6.32 -7.71 17.69
CA ALA A 162 -5.48 -7.31 18.81
C ALA A 162 -3.99 -7.25 18.39
N PRO A 163 -3.15 -6.48 19.08
CA PRO A 163 -1.71 -6.55 18.86
C PRO A 163 -1.20 -7.98 19.09
N GLY A 164 -0.27 -8.42 18.24
CA GLY A 164 0.31 -9.76 18.32
C GLY A 164 1.72 -9.84 17.74
N ASP A 165 2.25 -11.04 17.68
CA ASP A 165 3.55 -11.31 17.08
C ASP A 165 3.48 -11.37 15.54
N ALA A 166 4.62 -11.57 14.88
CA ALA A 166 4.70 -11.64 13.43
C ALA A 166 3.83 -12.76 12.82
N ALA A 167 3.68 -13.89 13.52
CA ALA A 167 2.85 -15.01 13.08
C ALA A 167 1.36 -14.65 13.13
N HIS A 168 0.92 -13.95 14.20
CA HIS A 168 -0.42 -13.42 14.30
C HIS A 168 -0.71 -12.43 13.17
N ILE A 169 0.22 -11.51 12.89
CA ILE A 169 0.04 -10.51 11.85
C ILE A 169 -0.08 -11.17 10.47
N ALA A 170 0.80 -12.12 10.15
CA ALA A 170 0.73 -12.88 8.91
C ALA A 170 -0.61 -13.63 8.78
N SER A 171 -1.09 -14.23 9.87
CA SER A 171 -2.41 -14.90 9.91
C SER A 171 -3.57 -13.93 9.66
N CYS A 172 -3.54 -12.72 10.22
CA CYS A 172 -4.54 -11.69 9.94
C CYS A 172 -4.54 -11.24 8.48
N ILE A 173 -3.35 -11.07 7.88
CA ILE A 173 -3.22 -10.73 6.45
C ILE A 173 -3.78 -11.85 5.58
N ALA A 174 -3.40 -13.11 5.84
CA ALA A 174 -3.91 -14.27 5.11
C ALA A 174 -5.44 -14.43 5.27
N THR A 175 -5.98 -14.13 6.46
CA THR A 175 -7.42 -14.13 6.72
C THR A 175 -8.13 -13.06 5.88
N MET A 176 -7.58 -11.86 5.83
CA MET A 176 -8.12 -10.77 5.02
C MET A 176 -8.05 -11.09 3.52
N GLU A 177 -6.95 -11.66 3.05
CA GLU A 177 -6.78 -12.12 1.67
C GLU A 177 -7.83 -13.18 1.31
N LYS A 178 -8.01 -14.19 2.16
CA LYS A 178 -9.04 -15.22 1.98
C LYS A 178 -10.45 -14.60 1.96
N TYR A 179 -10.71 -13.61 2.79
CA TYR A 179 -11.98 -12.90 2.81
C TYR A 179 -12.22 -12.15 1.48
N MET A 180 -11.23 -11.38 1.00
CA MET A 180 -11.34 -10.62 -0.24
C MET A 180 -11.45 -11.49 -1.49
N LEU A 181 -10.90 -12.71 -1.48
CA LEU A 181 -10.94 -13.62 -2.62
C LEU A 181 -12.19 -14.50 -2.64
N TYR A 182 -12.63 -14.99 -1.47
CA TYR A 182 -13.61 -16.08 -1.42
C TYR A 182 -14.89 -15.73 -0.66
N ALA A 183 -14.90 -14.73 0.22
CA ALA A 183 -16.09 -14.41 1.00
C ALA A 183 -17.15 -13.66 0.17
N PRO A 184 -18.43 -13.68 0.59
CA PRO A 184 -19.44 -12.80 0.01
C PRO A 184 -19.23 -11.36 0.51
N HIS A 185 -19.01 -10.42 -0.41
CA HIS A 185 -18.91 -8.99 -0.13
C HIS A 185 -19.31 -8.15 -1.34
N CYS A 186 -19.68 -6.88 -1.12
CA CYS A 186 -20.17 -5.96 -2.16
C CYS A 186 -19.10 -5.57 -3.20
N SER A 187 -17.81 -5.77 -2.90
CA SER A 187 -16.71 -5.38 -3.80
C SER A 187 -16.40 -6.31 -4.98
N ARG A 188 -17.18 -7.37 -5.23
CA ARG A 188 -16.85 -8.34 -6.30
C ARG A 188 -16.83 -7.74 -7.71
N SER A 189 -17.48 -6.59 -7.92
CA SER A 189 -17.47 -5.85 -9.18
C SER A 189 -16.27 -4.90 -9.33
N ARG A 190 -15.39 -4.79 -8.31
CA ARG A 190 -14.23 -3.89 -8.30
C ARG A 190 -12.96 -4.73 -8.14
N GLU A 191 -11.90 -4.31 -8.82
CA GLU A 191 -10.58 -4.91 -8.61
C GLU A 191 -10.11 -4.64 -7.18
N TRP A 192 -9.63 -5.68 -6.50
CA TRP A 192 -8.95 -5.53 -5.23
C TRP A 192 -7.52 -5.01 -5.45
N TRP A 193 -7.28 -3.78 -5.03
CA TRP A 193 -5.99 -3.12 -5.21
C TRP A 193 -4.89 -3.71 -4.33
N GLY A 194 -5.21 -3.97 -3.06
CA GLY A 194 -4.28 -4.53 -2.09
C GLY A 194 -4.68 -4.28 -0.64
N THR A 195 -3.79 -4.69 0.27
CA THR A 195 -3.92 -4.56 1.72
C THR A 195 -3.04 -3.44 2.26
N VAL A 196 -3.64 -2.58 3.08
CA VAL A 196 -2.96 -1.59 3.92
C VAL A 196 -2.84 -2.18 5.33
N VAL A 197 -1.62 -2.26 5.86
CA VAL A 197 -1.38 -2.70 7.23
C VAL A 197 -0.99 -1.50 8.08
N ILE A 198 -1.76 -1.25 9.13
CA ILE A 198 -1.56 -0.15 10.06
C ILE A 198 -1.02 -0.71 11.38
N GLY A 199 0.22 -0.37 11.70
CA GLY A 199 0.92 -0.84 12.88
C GLY A 199 1.39 -2.30 12.75
N GLY A 200 1.58 -2.96 13.89
CA GLY A 200 2.01 -4.36 13.97
C GLY A 200 3.53 -4.58 13.88
N GLY A 201 4.35 -3.57 13.66
CA GLY A 201 5.81 -3.76 13.70
C GLY A 201 6.39 -4.56 12.52
N LEU A 202 5.65 -4.68 11.42
CA LEU A 202 6.13 -5.36 10.22
C LEU A 202 7.29 -4.58 9.60
N SER A 203 8.44 -5.26 9.45
CA SER A 203 9.53 -4.71 8.66
C SER A 203 9.17 -4.76 7.17
N PRO A 204 9.37 -3.68 6.41
CA PRO A 204 9.07 -3.67 4.98
C PRO A 204 9.85 -4.73 4.20
N ALA A 205 11.07 -5.07 4.64
CA ALA A 205 11.89 -6.14 4.05
C ALA A 205 11.43 -7.56 4.42
N GLY A 206 10.60 -7.72 5.46
CA GLY A 206 10.07 -9.01 5.93
C GLY A 206 8.63 -9.29 5.49
N SER A 207 8.00 -8.38 4.75
CA SER A 207 6.64 -8.52 4.21
C SER A 207 6.52 -9.54 3.06
N SER A 208 7.59 -10.28 2.78
CA SER A 208 7.77 -11.23 1.66
C SER A 208 6.80 -12.43 1.65
N GLY A 209 5.82 -12.50 2.56
CA GLY A 209 4.88 -13.60 2.68
C GLY A 209 3.55 -13.43 1.93
N SER A 210 3.12 -12.21 1.59
CA SER A 210 1.87 -11.99 0.85
C SER A 210 2.05 -10.89 -0.20
N GLY A 211 1.96 -11.27 -1.48
CA GLY A 211 2.07 -10.36 -2.63
C GLY A 211 0.93 -9.33 -2.73
N HIS A 212 -0.01 -9.34 -1.78
CA HIS A 212 -1.12 -8.40 -1.70
C HIS A 212 -0.91 -7.28 -0.67
N VAL A 213 0.18 -7.26 0.10
CA VAL A 213 0.49 -6.13 0.99
C VAL A 213 1.10 -5.00 0.17
N SER A 214 0.37 -3.87 0.08
CA SER A 214 0.77 -2.73 -0.76
C SER A 214 1.26 -1.54 0.06
N VAL A 215 0.76 -1.38 1.28
CA VAL A 215 1.17 -0.30 2.18
C VAL A 215 1.34 -0.86 3.58
N VAL A 216 2.42 -0.46 4.25
CA VAL A 216 2.66 -0.74 5.66
C VAL A 216 2.95 0.56 6.39
N THR A 217 2.46 0.71 7.61
CA THR A 217 2.77 1.88 8.44
C THR A 217 3.40 1.43 9.74
N ASP A 218 4.66 1.82 9.94
CA ASP A 218 5.41 1.48 11.13
C ASP A 218 6.56 2.50 11.34
N ARG A 219 7.17 2.48 12.52
CA ARG A 219 8.32 3.30 12.89
C ARG A 219 9.50 3.15 11.90
N LYS A 220 9.58 2.01 11.18
CA LYS A 220 10.64 1.69 10.21
C LYS A 220 10.27 2.00 8.74
N GLY A 221 9.23 2.82 8.50
CA GLY A 221 8.87 3.24 7.15
C GLY A 221 9.95 4.07 6.45
N TRP A 222 10.09 3.89 5.13
CA TRP A 222 11.08 4.59 4.30
C TRP A 222 10.59 5.96 3.81
N MET A 223 9.28 6.24 3.89
CA MET A 223 8.71 7.54 3.60
C MET A 223 8.09 8.17 4.86
N ARG A 224 8.58 9.35 5.23
CA ARG A 224 8.12 10.09 6.40
C ARG A 224 7.08 11.13 6.01
N VAL A 225 5.90 11.08 6.64
CA VAL A 225 4.84 12.06 6.42
C VAL A 225 4.87 13.11 7.53
N GLU A 226 4.89 14.38 7.13
CA GLU A 226 4.92 15.55 7.99
C GLU A 226 3.98 16.65 7.47
N ARG A 227 3.67 17.62 8.35
CA ARG A 227 3.03 18.86 7.91
C ARG A 227 3.98 19.58 6.95
N ALA A 228 3.48 20.13 5.85
CA ALA A 228 4.29 21.01 5.04
C ALA A 228 4.72 22.25 5.85
N GLU A 229 5.82 22.88 5.43
CA GLU A 229 6.34 24.06 6.12
C GLU A 229 5.29 25.18 6.17
N VAL A 230 5.02 25.66 7.38
CA VAL A 230 4.12 26.79 7.61
C VAL A 230 4.99 28.05 7.70
N PRO A 231 4.62 29.16 7.02
CA PRO A 231 5.38 30.40 7.10
C PRO A 231 5.67 30.80 8.54
N LEU A 232 6.91 31.24 8.82
CA LEU A 232 7.29 31.71 10.15
C LEU A 232 6.62 33.06 10.44
N PHE A 233 5.91 33.13 11.57
CA PHE A 233 5.25 34.34 12.03
C PHE A 233 6.17 35.10 12.99
N MET A 234 7.21 35.73 12.43
CA MET A 234 8.03 36.68 13.17
C MET A 234 7.31 38.05 13.11
N ASP A 235 7.18 38.73 14.24
CA ASP A 235 6.68 40.12 14.40
C ASP A 235 5.22 40.33 14.88
N ALA A 236 4.67 39.48 15.76
CA ALA A 236 3.38 39.76 16.41
C ALA A 236 3.55 40.33 17.84
N THR A 237 3.07 41.55 18.08
CA THR A 237 2.79 42.09 19.42
C THR A 237 1.70 41.26 20.13
N ALA A 238 1.59 41.34 21.47
CA ALA A 238 0.69 40.48 22.26
C ALA A 238 -0.79 40.54 21.82
N GLU A 239 -1.28 41.70 21.35
CA GLU A 239 -2.62 41.84 20.76
C GLU A 239 -2.71 41.29 19.33
N GLY A 240 -1.64 41.44 18.54
CA GLY A 240 -1.48 40.77 17.25
C GLY A 240 -1.52 39.26 17.38
N ALA A 241 -1.02 38.68 18.48
CA ALA A 241 -0.93 37.24 18.68
C ALA A 241 -2.29 36.50 18.73
N LEU A 242 -3.38 37.14 19.15
CA LEU A 242 -4.72 36.52 19.17
C LEU A 242 -5.40 36.49 17.79
N VAL A 243 -5.26 37.57 17.00
CA VAL A 243 -5.71 37.60 15.60
C VAL A 243 -4.82 36.69 14.75
N ASP A 244 -3.52 36.72 15.03
CA ASP A 244 -2.54 35.87 14.37
C ASP A 244 -2.73 34.40 14.73
N ARG A 245 -3.29 34.04 15.89
CA ARG A 245 -3.62 32.64 16.20
C ARG A 245 -4.59 32.02 15.19
N LYS A 246 -5.66 32.73 14.80
CA LYS A 246 -6.61 32.23 13.79
C LYS A 246 -5.97 32.16 12.40
N ASN A 247 -5.12 33.13 12.06
CA ASN A 247 -4.41 33.15 10.79
C ASN A 247 -3.34 32.07 10.71
N ARG A 248 -2.59 31.84 11.79
CA ARG A 248 -1.64 30.72 11.97
C ARG A 248 -2.36 29.39 11.85
N GLN A 249 -3.48 29.22 12.53
CA GLN A 249 -4.28 27.99 12.44
C GLN A 249 -4.76 27.73 11.01
N ARG A 250 -5.24 28.76 10.33
CA ARG A 250 -5.64 28.68 8.92
C ARG A 250 -4.45 28.37 8.00
N ALA A 251 -3.32 29.04 8.17
CA ALA A 251 -2.10 28.78 7.39
C ALA A 251 -1.57 27.36 7.63
N VAL A 252 -1.64 26.87 8.86
CA VAL A 252 -1.32 25.48 9.20
C VAL A 252 -2.27 24.56 8.44
N GLU A 253 -3.59 24.78 8.49
CA GLU A 253 -4.64 24.03 7.77
C GLU A 253 -4.47 24.04 6.24
N GLU A 254 -3.99 25.14 5.68
CA GLU A 254 -3.77 25.34 4.24
C GLU A 254 -2.40 24.86 3.74
N ALA A 255 -1.39 24.72 4.62
CA ALA A 255 -0.05 24.30 4.21
C ALA A 255 -0.04 22.89 3.57
N GLY A 256 -1.01 22.05 3.91
CA GLY A 256 -1.08 20.67 3.45
C GLY A 256 -0.05 19.77 4.13
N TRP A 257 0.32 18.68 3.44
CA TRP A 257 1.16 17.62 3.96
C TRP A 257 2.27 17.29 2.96
N VAL A 258 3.41 16.84 3.49
CA VAL A 258 4.55 16.41 2.69
C VAL A 258 4.99 15.01 3.13
N GLY A 259 5.15 14.11 2.15
CA GLY A 259 5.85 12.85 2.30
C GLY A 259 7.27 13.01 1.80
N THR A 260 8.28 12.73 2.62
CA THR A 260 9.69 12.84 2.27
C THR A 260 10.39 11.47 2.35
N SER A 261 11.27 11.21 1.38
CA SER A 261 12.08 10.00 1.30
C SER A 261 13.41 10.30 0.58
N PRO A 262 14.41 9.40 0.67
CA PRO A 262 15.63 9.50 -0.14
C PRO A 262 15.39 9.54 -1.66
N TRP A 263 14.25 9.02 -2.13
CA TRP A 263 13.91 8.96 -3.56
C TRP A 263 13.03 10.13 -4.02
N GLY A 264 12.69 11.07 -3.13
CA GLY A 264 11.94 12.28 -3.46
C GLY A 264 10.87 12.61 -2.44
N SER A 265 10.10 13.65 -2.75
CA SER A 265 9.01 14.15 -1.92
C SER A 265 7.71 14.27 -2.70
N VAL A 266 6.60 14.24 -1.95
CA VAL A 266 5.23 14.38 -2.47
C VAL A 266 4.47 15.32 -1.56
N VAL A 267 3.84 16.34 -2.15
CA VAL A 267 2.94 17.25 -1.41
C VAL A 267 1.50 16.86 -1.72
N PHE A 268 0.64 16.83 -0.70
CA PHE A 268 -0.77 16.43 -0.82
C PHE A 268 -1.65 17.11 0.25
N GLY A 269 -2.97 17.10 0.03
CA GLY A 269 -3.96 17.70 0.94
C GLY A 269 -4.52 19.05 0.46
N ARG A 270 -5.35 19.70 1.30
CA ARG A 270 -5.92 21.02 1.01
C ARG A 270 -4.80 22.07 1.04
N GLY A 271 -4.37 22.52 -0.12
CA GLY A 271 -3.23 23.43 -0.29
C GLY A 271 -2.60 23.41 -1.68
N GLN A 272 -2.84 22.36 -2.48
CA GLN A 272 -2.53 22.39 -3.91
C GLN A 272 -3.48 23.37 -4.62
N LYS A 273 -3.00 24.59 -4.85
CA LYS A 273 -3.50 25.49 -5.91
C LYS A 273 -2.55 25.41 -7.10
#